data_AF-X0ZMN9-F1
#
_entry.id   AF-X0ZMN9-F1
#
_cell.length_a   1.000
_cell.length_b   1.000
_cell.length_c   1.000
_cell.angle_alpha   90.00
_cell.angle_beta   90.00
_cell.angle_gamma   90.00
#
_symmetry.space_group_name_H-M   'P 1'
#
loop_
_entity.id
_entity.type
_entity.pdbx_description
1 polymer ?
#
loop_
_entity_poly.entity_id
_entity_poly.type
_entity_poly.pdbx_seq_one_letter_code
_entity_poly.pdbx_strand_id
1 'polypeptide(L)'
;YDGIVVRGPVIRTRSIENPTKERMKLTDISTAFFATGNTSVKRSFLIQADPFDEDFKEYGWEDLEMGERLKRLGLRVRTNKRAVGYHYQKRVRLADLPYICAREKARGRTAVLFYRKHSTSTVKYMTQISFFFFFLDWLLTIGDWMDKPWGKRLLIYLDKHNRNFTLRVLMKIVVQHSYIKGIKEALKKNKKG
;
A
#
# COMPACT_ATOMS: atom_id res chain seq x y z
N TYR A 1 7.61 -17.41 -24.25
CA TYR A 1 7.73 -17.59 -22.79
C TYR A 1 6.36 -17.94 -22.24
N ASP A 2 6.14 -19.18 -21.79
CA ASP A 2 4.89 -19.54 -21.11
C ASP A 2 5.08 -19.45 -19.58
N GLY A 3 4.02 -19.12 -18.85
CA GLY A 3 4.04 -19.04 -17.38
C GLY A 3 4.88 -17.89 -16.79
N ILE A 4 4.99 -16.74 -17.48
CA ILE A 4 5.73 -15.58 -17.00
C ILE A 4 4.80 -14.40 -16.73
N VAL A 5 4.95 -13.80 -15.54
CA VAL A 5 4.51 -12.43 -15.26
C VAL A 5 5.67 -11.50 -15.56
N VAL A 6 5.47 -10.56 -16.48
CA VAL A 6 6.49 -9.53 -16.78
C VAL A 6 6.10 -8.25 -16.08
N ARG A 7 6.98 -7.72 -15.23
CA ARG A 7 6.81 -6.41 -14.59
C ARG A 7 7.85 -5.42 -15.10
N GLY A 8 7.47 -4.14 -15.15
CA GLY A 8 8.38 -3.04 -15.46
C GLY A 8 8.54 -2.07 -14.29
N PRO A 9 9.62 -1.28 -14.25
CA PRO A 9 9.75 -0.20 -13.26
C PRO A 9 8.60 0.80 -13.38
N VAL A 10 8.16 1.36 -12.24
CA VAL A 10 7.20 2.47 -12.19
C VAL A 10 7.84 3.65 -11.50
N ILE A 11 8.19 4.70 -12.26
CA ILE A 11 8.81 5.90 -11.73
C ILE A 11 7.71 6.89 -11.34
N ARG A 12 7.76 7.37 -10.10
CA ARG A 12 6.80 8.38 -9.63
C ARG A 12 7.27 9.78 -10.01
N THR A 13 6.46 10.47 -10.81
CA THR A 13 6.74 11.81 -11.33
C THR A 13 5.76 12.84 -10.79
N ARG A 14 6.19 14.11 -10.74
CA ARG A 14 5.34 15.26 -10.35
C ARG A 14 5.00 16.18 -11.51
N SER A 15 5.52 15.92 -12.71
CA SER A 15 5.21 16.68 -13.91
C SER A 15 4.34 15.84 -14.82
N ILE A 16 3.23 16.42 -15.26
CA ILE A 16 2.37 15.84 -16.29
C ILE A 16 2.94 16.18 -17.67
N GLU A 17 3.59 17.34 -17.78
CA GLU A 17 4.13 17.91 -19.01
C GLU A 17 5.37 17.15 -19.50
N ASN A 18 6.26 16.77 -18.58
CA ASN A 18 7.45 15.99 -18.90
C ASN A 18 7.72 14.89 -17.86
N PRO A 19 6.90 13.83 -17.85
CA PRO A 19 6.98 12.77 -16.86
C PRO A 19 8.30 11.98 -16.96
N THR A 20 8.86 11.86 -18.17
CA THR A 20 10.03 11.03 -18.49
C THR A 20 11.36 11.62 -18.04
N LYS A 21 11.39 12.90 -17.63
CA LYS A 21 12.59 13.55 -17.06
C LYS A 21 12.96 12.99 -15.68
N GLU A 22 11.99 12.46 -14.96
CA GLU A 22 12.20 11.97 -13.60
C GLU A 22 13.04 10.68 -13.61
N ARG A 23 14.07 10.63 -12.75
CA ARG A 23 14.93 9.44 -12.61
C ARG A 23 14.37 8.48 -11.56
N MET A 24 14.67 7.20 -11.74
CA MET A 24 14.28 6.14 -10.81
C MET A 24 14.88 6.38 -9.42
N LYS A 25 14.06 6.30 -8.37
CA LYS A 25 14.47 6.42 -6.96
C LYS A 25 14.43 5.06 -6.28
N LEU A 26 15.11 4.93 -5.13
CA LEU A 26 15.03 3.73 -4.30
C LEU A 26 13.59 3.40 -3.88
N THR A 27 12.77 4.43 -3.67
CA THR A 27 11.35 4.29 -3.31
C THR A 27 10.45 3.78 -4.45
N ASP A 28 10.98 3.70 -5.67
CA ASP A 28 10.27 3.22 -6.87
C ASP A 28 10.57 1.74 -7.15
N ILE A 29 11.49 1.14 -6.39
CA ILE A 29 11.76 -0.30 -6.45
C ILE A 29 10.59 -1.05 -5.82
N SER A 30 9.96 -1.93 -6.60
CA SER A 30 8.90 -2.82 -6.14
C SER A 30 9.34 -4.28 -6.25
N THR A 31 9.10 -5.04 -5.19
CA THR A 31 9.31 -6.49 -5.16
C THR A 31 8.01 -7.29 -5.37
N ALA A 32 6.87 -6.61 -5.53
CA ALA A 32 5.55 -7.22 -5.71
C ALA A 32 5.53 -8.21 -6.89
N PHE A 33 4.95 -9.40 -6.66
CA PHE A 33 4.87 -10.43 -7.69
C PHE A 33 3.98 -9.98 -8.86
N PHE A 34 2.84 -9.37 -8.54
CA PHE A 34 1.90 -8.80 -9.49
C PHE A 34 1.45 -7.44 -8.94
N ALA A 35 1.74 -6.37 -9.68
CA ALA A 35 1.32 -5.01 -9.35
C ALA A 35 0.79 -4.38 -10.63
N THR A 36 -0.51 -4.07 -10.64
CA THR A 36 -1.27 -3.66 -11.83
C THR A 36 -0.76 -2.36 -12.47
N GLY A 37 0.04 -1.57 -11.75
CA GLY A 37 0.62 -0.32 -12.26
C GLY A 37 1.58 -0.48 -13.44
N ASN A 38 2.25 -1.63 -13.60
CA ASN A 38 3.09 -1.93 -14.78
C ASN A 38 3.47 -3.42 -14.81
N THR A 39 2.48 -4.27 -15.09
CA THR A 39 2.65 -5.72 -15.19
C THR A 39 1.88 -6.27 -16.38
N SER A 40 2.33 -7.40 -16.91
CA SER A 40 1.65 -8.14 -17.96
C SER A 40 1.73 -9.63 -17.68
N VAL A 41 0.66 -10.34 -18.03
CA VAL A 41 0.55 -11.79 -17.91
C VAL A 41 -0.36 -12.29 -19.04
N LYS A 42 -0.12 -13.51 -19.51
CA LYS A 42 -0.94 -14.12 -20.56
C LYS A 42 -2.36 -14.36 -20.04
N ARG A 43 -3.37 -13.94 -20.82
CA ARG A 43 -4.80 -13.99 -20.45
C ARG A 43 -5.26 -15.36 -19.95
N SER A 44 -4.75 -16.45 -20.53
CA SER A 44 -5.11 -17.82 -20.11
C SER A 44 -4.84 -18.07 -18.62
N PHE A 45 -3.76 -17.51 -18.07
CA PHE A 45 -3.45 -17.67 -16.64
C PHE A 45 -4.32 -16.79 -15.75
N LEU A 46 -4.80 -15.63 -16.23
CA LEU A 46 -5.78 -14.83 -15.48
C LEU A 46 -7.13 -15.55 -15.37
N ILE A 47 -7.56 -16.22 -16.44
CA ILE A 47 -8.79 -17.02 -16.42
C ILE A 47 -8.59 -18.24 -15.52
N GLN A 48 -7.44 -18.92 -15.64
CA GLN A 48 -7.13 -20.09 -14.83
C GLN A 48 -6.99 -19.79 -13.33
N ALA A 49 -6.48 -18.61 -12.98
CA ALA A 49 -6.33 -18.19 -11.59
C ALA A 49 -7.66 -17.82 -10.93
N ASP A 50 -8.76 -17.81 -11.69
CA ASP A 50 -9.98 -17.01 -11.45
C ASP A 50 -9.68 -15.51 -11.64
N PRO A 51 -10.55 -14.67 -12.23
CA PRO A 51 -10.28 -13.23 -12.36
C PRO A 51 -10.09 -12.50 -11.02
N PHE A 52 -10.04 -11.16 -11.06
CA PHE A 52 -9.93 -10.38 -9.82
C PHE A 52 -11.12 -10.64 -8.90
N ASP A 53 -10.82 -10.75 -7.61
CA ASP A 53 -11.80 -11.07 -6.59
C ASP A 53 -12.67 -9.86 -6.23
N GLU A 54 -13.97 -9.96 -6.51
CA GLU A 54 -14.94 -8.88 -6.32
C GLU A 54 -15.27 -8.58 -4.84
N ASP A 55 -14.76 -9.38 -3.89
CA ASP A 55 -14.83 -9.06 -2.47
C ASP A 55 -13.94 -7.84 -2.10
N PHE A 56 -12.93 -7.52 -2.92
CA PHE A 56 -12.07 -6.34 -2.75
C PHE A 56 -12.79 -5.06 -3.22
N LYS A 57 -13.79 -4.64 -2.46
CA LYS A 57 -14.63 -3.44 -2.74
C LYS A 57 -14.01 -2.13 -2.28
N GLU A 58 -12.96 -2.22 -1.47
CA GLU A 58 -12.24 -1.08 -0.90
C GLU A 58 -10.80 -1.04 -1.45
N TYR A 59 -10.11 0.07 -1.22
CA TYR A 59 -8.79 0.31 -1.80
C TYR A 59 -7.72 -0.68 -1.34
N GLY A 60 -7.10 -1.40 -2.27
CA GLY A 60 -5.80 -2.05 -2.13
C GLY A 60 -5.84 -3.55 -1.80
N TRP A 61 -4.70 -4.21 -2.10
CA TRP A 61 -4.38 -5.64 -1.94
C TRP A 61 -4.91 -6.58 -3.03
N GLU A 62 -5.80 -6.13 -3.90
CA GLU A 62 -6.38 -6.94 -4.97
C GLU A 62 -5.34 -7.44 -5.99
N ASP A 63 -4.32 -6.63 -6.27
CA ASP A 63 -3.24 -6.97 -7.18
C ASP A 63 -2.27 -8.01 -6.58
N LEU A 64 -1.93 -7.83 -5.30
CA LEU A 64 -1.07 -8.77 -4.56
C LEU A 64 -1.77 -10.09 -4.28
N GLU A 65 -3.08 -10.08 -4.05
CA GLU A 65 -3.90 -11.28 -3.93
C GLU A 65 -3.89 -12.10 -5.24
N MET A 66 -4.19 -11.46 -6.37
CA MET A 66 -4.07 -12.08 -7.69
C MET A 66 -2.64 -12.61 -7.93
N GLY A 67 -1.63 -11.87 -7.47
CA GLY A 67 -0.22 -12.31 -7.52
C GLY A 67 0.04 -13.61 -6.75
N GLU A 68 -0.55 -13.80 -5.57
CA GLU A 68 -0.43 -15.05 -4.81
C GLU A 68 -1.11 -16.23 -5.53
N ARG A 69 -2.27 -16.01 -6.18
CA ARG A 69 -2.93 -17.04 -6.99
C ARG A 69 -2.11 -17.43 -8.22
N LEU A 70 -1.60 -16.45 -8.97
CA LEU A 70 -0.71 -16.70 -10.12
C LEU A 70 0.58 -17.42 -9.70
N LYS A 71 1.14 -17.09 -8.53
CA LYS A 71 2.31 -17.79 -7.98
C LYS A 71 2.01 -19.26 -7.67
N ARG A 72 0.81 -19.57 -7.16
CA ARG A 72 0.37 -20.97 -6.92
C ARG A 72 0.20 -21.77 -8.21
N LEU A 73 -0.13 -21.11 -9.33
CA LEU A 73 -0.10 -21.73 -10.67
C LEU A 73 1.31 -21.96 -11.23
N GLY A 74 2.36 -21.64 -10.46
CA GLY A 74 3.76 -21.88 -10.84
C GLY A 74 4.36 -20.79 -11.73
N LEU A 75 3.67 -19.66 -11.92
CA LEU A 75 4.22 -18.56 -12.71
C LEU A 75 5.47 -17.98 -12.06
N ARG A 76 6.37 -17.45 -12.89
CA ARG A 76 7.58 -16.77 -12.45
C ARG A 76 7.56 -15.31 -12.89
N VAL A 77 8.17 -14.45 -12.08
CA VAL A 77 8.30 -13.03 -12.41
C VAL A 77 9.59 -12.77 -13.18
N ARG A 78 9.49 -12.00 -14.26
CA ARG A 78 10.63 -11.40 -14.96
C ARG A 78 10.48 -9.89 -14.96
N THR A 79 11.58 -9.19 -14.68
CA THR A 79 11.58 -7.72 -14.70
C THR A 79 12.15 -7.23 -16.03
N ASN A 80 11.34 -6.52 -16.81
CA ASN A 80 11.81 -5.83 -18.02
C ASN A 80 12.21 -4.39 -17.66
N LYS A 81 13.52 -4.15 -17.50
CA LYS A 81 14.07 -2.83 -17.14
C LYS A 81 13.82 -1.75 -18.19
N ARG A 82 13.50 -2.13 -19.43
CA ARG A 82 13.23 -1.19 -20.54
C ARG A 82 11.77 -0.76 -20.61
N ALA A 83 10.85 -1.54 -20.02
CA ALA A 83 9.42 -1.23 -19.99
C ALA A 83 9.10 -0.29 -18.81
N VAL A 84 9.55 0.95 -18.88
CA VAL A 84 9.37 1.94 -17.80
C VAL A 84 8.00 2.60 -17.89
N GLY A 85 7.22 2.54 -16.81
CA GLY A 85 5.99 3.30 -16.64
C GLY A 85 6.22 4.53 -15.77
N TYR A 86 5.49 5.61 -16.02
CA TYR A 86 5.52 6.83 -15.20
C TYR A 86 4.16 7.06 -14.55
N HIS A 87 4.15 7.20 -13.23
CA HIS A 87 2.92 7.43 -12.45
C HIS A 87 2.95 8.83 -11.85
N TYR A 88 2.02 9.69 -12.26
CA TYR A 88 1.89 11.03 -11.69
C TYR A 88 1.44 10.96 -10.23
N GLN A 89 2.24 11.52 -9.32
CA GLN A 89 1.92 11.60 -7.91
C GLN A 89 1.98 13.05 -7.44
N LYS A 90 0.83 13.60 -7.04
CA LYS A 90 0.76 14.93 -6.44
C LYS A 90 1.65 15.01 -5.19
N ARG A 91 2.21 16.19 -4.95
CA ARG A 91 2.90 16.47 -3.68
C ARG A 91 1.90 16.37 -2.53
N VAL A 92 2.20 15.51 -1.57
CA VAL A 92 1.41 15.37 -0.34
C VAL A 92 1.57 16.61 0.51
N ARG A 93 0.44 17.22 0.89
CA ARG A 93 0.34 18.36 1.81
C ARG A 93 -0.39 17.94 3.08
N LEU A 94 -0.24 18.69 4.16
CA LEU A 94 -0.96 18.42 5.40
C LEU A 94 -2.49 18.36 5.18
N ALA A 95 -3.02 19.21 4.31
CA ALA A 95 -4.44 19.21 3.94
C ALA A 95 -4.93 17.90 3.29
N ASP A 96 -4.03 17.10 2.69
CA ASP A 96 -4.37 15.81 2.09
C ASP A 96 -4.49 14.68 3.13
N LEU A 97 -4.03 14.92 4.38
CA LEU A 97 -3.90 13.89 5.41
C LEU A 97 -5.22 13.16 5.70
N PRO A 98 -6.39 13.83 5.86
CA PRO A 98 -7.64 13.12 6.15
C PRO A 98 -8.02 12.12 5.04
N TYR A 99 -7.86 12.52 3.77
CA TYR A 99 -8.13 11.66 2.62
C TYR A 99 -7.18 10.46 2.58
N ILE A 100 -5.88 10.69 2.79
CA ILE A 100 -4.88 9.61 2.80
C ILE A 100 -5.16 8.63 3.95
N CYS A 101 -5.49 9.13 5.14
CA CYS A 101 -5.86 8.32 6.29
C CYS A 101 -7.11 7.47 6.02
N ALA A 102 -8.16 8.03 5.43
CA ALA A 102 -9.37 7.28 5.06
C ALA A 102 -9.05 6.15 4.07
N ARG A 103 -8.23 6.44 3.06
CA ARG A 103 -7.80 5.47 2.04
C ARG A 103 -6.91 4.37 2.64
N GLU A 104 -5.94 4.70 3.49
CA GLU A 104 -5.10 3.69 4.13
C GLU A 104 -5.87 2.87 5.17
N LYS A 105 -6.87 3.46 5.82
CA LYS A 105 -7.77 2.72 6.71
C LYS A 105 -8.60 1.68 5.93
N ALA A 106 -9.12 2.05 4.77
CA ALA A 106 -9.74 1.11 3.83
C ALA A 106 -8.77 -0.01 3.42
N ARG A 107 -7.53 0.36 3.06
CA ARG A 107 -6.45 -0.60 2.78
C ARG A 107 -6.14 -1.54 3.94
N GLY A 108 -6.25 -1.07 5.18
CA GLY A 108 -6.09 -1.92 6.36
C GLY A 108 -7.18 -2.97 6.48
N ARG A 109 -8.42 -2.65 6.10
CA ARG A 109 -9.54 -3.61 6.14
C ARG A 109 -9.38 -4.68 5.07
N THR A 110 -9.02 -4.30 3.84
CA THR A 110 -8.76 -5.27 2.76
C THR A 110 -7.51 -6.10 2.99
N ALA A 111 -6.53 -5.61 3.77
CA ALA A 111 -5.39 -6.42 4.22
C ALA A 111 -5.83 -7.67 4.98
N VAL A 112 -6.86 -7.54 5.82
CA VAL A 112 -7.43 -8.67 6.58
C VAL A 112 -8.17 -9.63 5.66
N LEU A 113 -8.89 -9.13 4.65
CA LEU A 113 -9.52 -9.96 3.62
C LEU A 113 -8.47 -10.80 2.88
N PHE A 114 -7.40 -10.15 2.42
CA PHE A 114 -6.30 -10.83 1.74
C PHE A 114 -5.64 -11.90 2.63
N TYR A 115 -5.32 -11.56 3.88
CA TYR A 115 -4.73 -12.53 4.81
C TYR A 115 -5.65 -13.74 5.07
N ARG A 116 -6.96 -13.53 5.15
CA ARG A 116 -7.93 -14.64 5.32
C ARG A 116 -7.93 -15.58 4.12
N LYS A 117 -7.93 -15.02 2.90
CA LYS A 117 -7.88 -15.82 1.66
C LYS A 117 -6.53 -16.53 1.49
N HIS A 118 -5.44 -15.92 1.99
CA HIS A 118 -4.08 -16.47 1.91
C HIS A 118 -3.37 -16.43 3.27
N SER A 119 -3.70 -17.38 4.16
CA SER A 119 -3.18 -17.44 5.54
C SER A 119 -1.72 -17.96 5.62
N THR A 120 -0.81 -17.36 4.85
CA THR A 120 0.63 -17.69 4.89
C THR A 120 1.41 -16.68 5.74
N SER A 121 2.56 -17.09 6.28
CA SER A 121 3.44 -16.19 7.04
C SER A 121 3.93 -15.00 6.20
N THR A 122 4.15 -15.20 4.90
CA THR A 122 4.53 -14.14 3.96
C THR A 122 3.44 -13.07 3.86
N VAL A 123 2.18 -13.49 3.65
CA VAL A 123 1.04 -12.56 3.57
C VAL A 123 0.80 -11.90 4.92
N LYS A 124 0.93 -12.62 6.04
CA LYS A 124 0.83 -12.06 7.39
C LYS A 124 1.83 -10.93 7.64
N TYR A 125 3.09 -11.14 7.27
CA TYR A 125 4.13 -10.12 7.40
C TYR A 125 3.90 -8.94 6.46
N MET A 126 3.57 -9.24 5.20
CA MET A 126 3.31 -8.23 4.18
C MET A 126 2.13 -7.31 4.55
N THR A 127 1.04 -7.88 5.07
CA THR A 127 -0.14 -7.15 5.57
C THR A 127 0.05 -6.56 6.96
N GLN A 128 1.18 -6.84 7.63
CA GLN A 128 1.52 -6.35 8.97
C GLN A 128 0.54 -6.80 10.08
N ILE A 129 -0.16 -7.92 9.88
CA ILE A 129 -1.08 -8.50 10.87
C ILE A 129 -0.26 -9.32 11.88
N SER A 130 0.51 -8.62 12.70
CA SER A 130 1.37 -9.22 13.71
C SER A 130 1.44 -8.35 14.97
N PHE A 131 1.64 -8.99 16.12
CA PHE A 131 1.84 -8.33 17.40
C PHE A 131 2.94 -7.26 17.34
N PHE A 132 4.05 -7.56 16.67
CA PHE A 132 5.16 -6.62 16.50
C PHE A 132 4.71 -5.27 15.91
N PHE A 133 3.94 -5.30 14.82
CA PHE A 133 3.46 -4.08 14.16
C PHE A 133 2.41 -3.35 14.98
N PHE A 134 1.56 -4.08 15.71
CA PHE A 134 0.58 -3.47 16.62
C PHE A 134 1.23 -2.81 17.83
N PHE A 135 2.28 -3.41 18.37
CA PHE A 135 3.06 -2.84 19.46
C PHE A 135 3.82 -1.59 19.00
N LEU A 136 4.48 -1.65 17.84
CA LEU A 136 5.18 -0.50 17.28
C LEU A 136 4.23 0.66 16.96
N ASP A 137 3.06 0.36 16.38
CA ASP A 137 1.98 1.32 16.17
C ASP A 137 1.59 2.00 17.50
N TRP A 138 1.25 1.19 18.51
CA TRP A 138 0.89 1.69 19.83
C TRP A 138 1.97 2.59 20.44
N LEU A 139 3.25 2.21 20.37
CA LEU A 139 4.38 2.98 20.89
C LEU A 139 4.52 4.35 20.20
N LEU A 140 4.36 4.40 18.88
CA LEU A 140 4.50 5.63 18.10
C LEU A 140 3.27 6.55 18.23
N THR A 141 2.15 6.01 18.70
CA THR A 141 0.86 6.71 18.78
C THR A 141 0.26 6.69 20.19
N ILE A 142 1.12 6.65 21.21
CA ILE A 142 0.68 6.64 22.61
C ILE A 142 -0.32 7.77 22.86
N GLY A 143 -1.45 7.42 23.48
CA GLY A 143 -2.52 8.35 23.83
C GLY A 143 -3.29 8.94 22.64
N ASP A 144 -3.16 8.36 21.44
CA ASP A 144 -3.74 8.86 20.19
C ASP A 144 -3.43 10.35 20.01
N TRP A 145 -2.18 10.76 20.30
CA TRP A 145 -1.79 12.16 20.38
C TRP A 145 -2.13 12.99 19.14
N MET A 146 -2.18 12.34 17.98
CA MET A 146 -2.51 12.92 16.68
C MET A 146 -3.97 13.39 16.59
N ASP A 147 -4.87 12.76 17.34
CA ASP A 147 -6.27 13.14 17.42
C ASP A 147 -6.51 14.26 18.46
N LYS A 148 -5.54 14.50 19.36
CA LYS A 148 -5.60 15.53 20.40
C LYS A 148 -5.37 16.94 19.82
N PRO A 149 -5.93 18.00 20.45
CA PRO A 149 -5.75 19.37 19.98
C PRO A 149 -4.28 19.79 19.85
N TRP A 150 -3.43 19.39 20.80
CA TRP A 150 -2.00 19.74 20.77
C TRP A 150 -1.25 19.05 19.61
N GLY A 151 -1.59 17.79 19.28
CA GLY A 151 -0.98 17.07 18.16
C GLY A 151 -1.35 17.68 16.82
N LYS A 152 -2.61 18.08 16.65
CA LYS A 152 -3.07 18.84 15.47
C LYS A 152 -2.34 20.18 15.35
N ARG A 153 -2.22 20.93 16.46
CA ARG A 153 -1.47 22.19 16.50
C ARG A 153 0.00 22.00 16.14
N LEU A 154 0.64 20.93 16.61
CA LEU A 154 2.02 20.58 16.27
C LEU A 154 2.19 20.36 14.76
N LEU A 155 1.32 19.59 14.11
CA LEU A 155 1.38 19.37 12.67
C LEU A 155 1.21 20.68 11.88
N ILE A 156 0.24 21.52 12.28
CA ILE A 156 0.01 22.84 11.66
C ILE A 156 1.22 23.75 11.85
N TYR A 157 1.82 23.75 13.04
CA TYR A 157 3.03 24.52 13.34
C TYR A 157 4.20 24.08 12.43
N LEU A 158 4.43 22.77 12.30
CA LEU A 158 5.51 22.25 11.44
C LEU A 158 5.30 22.57 9.95
N ASP A 159 4.03 22.57 9.49
CA ASP A 159 3.66 22.97 8.13
C ASP A 159 3.92 24.46 7.90
N LYS A 160 3.48 25.34 8.82
CA LYS A 160 3.70 26.80 8.75
C LYS A 160 5.18 27.19 8.78
N HIS A 161 5.99 26.51 9.60
CA HIS A 161 7.43 26.77 9.72
C HIS A 161 8.28 26.00 8.70
N ASN A 162 7.66 25.42 7.66
CA ASN A 162 8.33 24.73 6.55
C ASN A 162 9.30 23.61 7.00
N ARG A 163 9.02 22.98 8.15
CA ARG A 163 9.79 21.85 8.71
C ARG A 163 9.44 20.55 7.98
N ASN A 164 9.69 20.54 6.66
CA ASN A 164 9.21 19.54 5.71
C ASN A 164 9.65 18.10 6.03
N PHE A 165 10.81 17.88 6.64
CA PHE A 165 11.26 16.53 6.98
C PHE A 165 10.46 15.96 8.15
N THR A 166 10.45 16.66 9.29
CA THR A 166 9.73 16.25 10.50
C THR A 166 8.24 16.06 10.24
N LEU A 167 7.62 17.02 9.54
CA LEU A 167 6.21 16.92 9.16
C LEU A 167 5.94 15.64 8.35
N ARG A 168 6.77 15.34 7.35
CA ARG A 168 6.60 14.12 6.53
C ARG A 168 6.74 12.84 7.35
N VAL A 169 7.65 12.81 8.33
CA VAL A 169 7.82 11.64 9.22
C VAL A 169 6.57 11.47 10.09
N LEU A 170 6.08 12.53 10.73
CA LEU A 170 4.88 12.45 11.56
C LEU A 170 3.64 12.09 10.74
N MET A 171 3.46 12.67 9.55
CA MET A 171 2.37 12.30 8.65
C MET A 171 2.41 10.82 8.29
N LYS A 172 3.59 10.23 8.05
CA LYS A 172 3.71 8.78 7.80
C LYS A 172 3.27 7.96 9.00
N ILE A 173 3.58 8.38 10.22
CA ILE A 173 3.11 7.72 11.45
C ILE A 173 1.58 7.79 11.54
N VAL A 174 0.98 8.96 11.31
CA VAL A 174 -0.49 9.16 11.32
C VAL A 174 -1.18 8.25 10.28
N VAL A 175 -0.61 8.20 9.08
CA VAL A 175 -1.13 7.40 7.97
C VAL A 175 -1.01 5.90 8.26
N GLN A 176 0.14 5.45 8.75
CA GLN A 176 0.37 4.06 9.17
C GLN A 176 -0.59 3.64 10.28
N HIS A 177 -0.84 4.55 11.23
CA HIS A 177 -1.78 4.29 12.31
C HIS A 177 -3.21 4.11 11.81
N SER A 178 -3.61 4.88 10.79
CA SER A 178 -4.91 4.73 10.14
C SER A 178 -5.05 3.36 9.47
N TYR A 179 -3.99 2.87 8.83
CA TYR A 179 -3.92 1.51 8.29
C TYR A 179 -4.10 0.44 9.37
N ILE A 180 -3.37 0.53 10.49
CA ILE A 180 -3.50 -0.40 11.62
C ILE A 180 -4.89 -0.33 12.28
N LYS A 181 -5.49 0.87 12.41
CA LYS A 181 -6.88 1.04 12.84
C LYS A 181 -7.84 0.26 11.93
N GLY A 182 -7.65 0.34 10.60
CA GLY A 182 -8.42 -0.45 9.63
C GLY A 182 -8.29 -1.97 9.83
N ILE A 183 -7.07 -2.47 10.03
CA ILE A 183 -6.84 -3.90 10.35
C ILE A 183 -7.61 -4.29 11.63
N LYS A 184 -7.43 -3.53 12.72
CA LYS A 184 -8.06 -3.80 14.02
C LYS A 184 -9.59 -3.81 13.90
N GLU A 185 -10.18 -2.93 13.11
CA GLU A 185 -11.63 -2.91 12.84
C GLU A 185 -12.12 -4.18 12.14
N ALA A 186 -11.45 -4.58 11.05
CA ALA A 186 -11.83 -5.77 10.29
C ALA A 186 -11.62 -7.08 11.08
N LEU A 187 -10.60 -7.14 11.94
CA LEU A 187 -10.39 -8.27 12.86
C LEU A 187 -11.49 -8.34 13.94
N LYS A 188 -11.97 -7.20 14.45
CA LYS A 188 -13.03 -7.15 15.49
C LYS A 188 -14.42 -7.53 14.96
N LYS A 189 -14.78 -7.11 13.74
CA LYS A 189 -16.11 -7.41 13.16
C LYS A 189 -16.41 -8.91 13.12
N ASN A 190 -15.40 -9.76 12.93
CA ASN A 190 -15.56 -11.22 12.91
C ASN A 190 -15.62 -11.88 14.29
N LYS A 191 -15.37 -11.17 15.40
CA LYS A 191 -15.59 -11.75 16.75
C LYS A 191 -17.05 -11.65 17.21
N LYS A 192 -17.89 -10.96 16.44
CA LYS A 192 -19.28 -10.65 16.77
C LYS A 192 -20.31 -11.33 15.84
N GLY A 193 -19.84 -12.15 14.90
CA GLY A 193 -20.67 -13.02 14.07
C GLY A 193 -20.14 -14.44 14.21
#